data_AF-A0A4Q3KX38-F1
#
_entry.id   AF-A0A4Q3KX38-F1
#
_cell.length_a   1.000
_cell.length_b   1.000
_cell.length_c   1.000
_cell.angle_alpha   90.00
_cell.angle_beta   90.00
_cell.angle_gamma   90.00
#
_symmetry.space_group_name_H-M   'P 1'
#
loop_
_entity.id
_entity.type
_entity.pdbx_description
1 polymer ?
#
loop_
_entity_poly.entity_id
_entity_poly.type
_entity_poly.pdbx_seq_one_letter_code
_entity_poly.pdbx_strand_id
1 'polypeptide(L)'
;MDKVDLDDLEEQSFNAVRAYARALNGRTANKIIHALRRAKAVGVYGDAGHRTRWDEFCHEWQEGPHEPFRTAWEHDLHPYLESYSSELTGEDGLLLSAAAMWEFDEAQNHAELAKCPELIQRSIMDALIKVAMARDLSRFGLR
;
A
#
# COMPACT_ATOMS: atom_id res chain seq x y z
N MET A 1 -9.57 -17.80 -38.69
CA MET A 1 -8.71 -17.20 -37.67
C MET A 1 -9.67 -16.44 -36.79
N ASP A 2 -10.10 -17.11 -35.72
CA ASP A 2 -11.13 -16.60 -34.84
C ASP A 2 -10.67 -15.29 -34.22
N LYS A 3 -11.59 -14.33 -34.16
CA LYS A 3 -11.51 -13.24 -33.18
C LYS A 3 -11.46 -13.90 -31.81
N VAL A 4 -10.26 -14.24 -31.31
CA VAL A 4 -10.02 -13.98 -29.90
C VAL A 4 -10.25 -12.48 -29.81
N ASP A 5 -11.41 -12.09 -29.27
CA ASP A 5 -11.86 -10.71 -29.27
C ASP A 5 -10.76 -9.88 -28.61
N LEU A 6 -10.32 -8.82 -29.28
CA LEU A 6 -9.24 -7.97 -28.77
C LEU A 6 -9.52 -7.51 -27.33
N ASP A 7 -10.80 -7.36 -27.00
CA ASP A 7 -11.35 -7.08 -25.68
C ASP A 7 -10.94 -8.14 -24.63
N ASP A 8 -10.95 -9.45 -24.99
CA ASP A 8 -10.55 -10.54 -24.09
C ASP A 8 -9.04 -10.48 -23.77
N LEU A 9 -8.22 -10.08 -24.74
CA LEU A 9 -6.77 -9.95 -24.57
C LEU A 9 -6.40 -8.71 -23.74
N GLU A 10 -7.13 -7.60 -23.94
CA GLU A 10 -6.99 -6.39 -23.14
C GLU A 10 -7.38 -6.65 -21.68
N GLU A 11 -8.51 -7.32 -21.44
CA GLU A 11 -8.95 -7.68 -20.09
C GLU A 11 -7.94 -8.62 -19.40
N GLN A 12 -7.43 -9.63 -20.12
CA GLN A 12 -6.40 -10.53 -19.59
C GLN A 12 -5.11 -9.77 -19.22
N SER A 13 -4.69 -8.82 -20.07
CA SER A 13 -3.50 -8.02 -19.83
C SER A 13 -3.67 -7.12 -18.60
N PHE A 14 -4.82 -6.45 -18.48
CA PHE A 14 -5.18 -5.64 -17.32
C PHE A 14 -5.15 -6.46 -16.02
N ASN A 15 -5.77 -7.65 -16.03
CA ASN A 15 -5.81 -8.54 -14.88
C ASN A 15 -4.41 -9.04 -14.50
N ALA A 16 -3.56 -9.35 -15.48
CA ALA A 16 -2.18 -9.76 -15.24
C ALA A 16 -1.35 -8.64 -14.58
N VAL A 17 -1.45 -7.41 -15.08
CA VAL A 17 -0.75 -6.25 -14.51
C VAL A 17 -1.23 -5.95 -13.09
N ARG A 18 -2.53 -6.03 -12.81
CA ARG A 18 -3.07 -5.87 -11.45
C ARG A 18 -2.61 -6.98 -10.51
N ALA A 19 -2.60 -8.23 -10.96
CA ALA A 19 -2.13 -9.35 -10.16
C ALA A 19 -0.64 -9.19 -9.82
N TYR A 20 0.16 -8.78 -10.80
CA TYR A 20 1.58 -8.46 -10.62
C TYR A 20 1.76 -7.36 -9.57
N ALA A 21 1.06 -6.23 -9.73
CA ALA A 21 1.16 -5.10 -8.82
C ALA A 21 0.76 -5.46 -7.39
N ARG A 22 -0.35 -6.19 -7.20
CA ARG A 22 -0.78 -6.67 -5.89
C ARG A 22 0.29 -7.54 -5.22
N ALA A 23 0.89 -8.47 -5.96
CA ALA A 23 1.93 -9.35 -5.43
C ALA A 23 3.17 -8.56 -5.00
N LEU A 24 3.58 -7.58 -5.81
CA LEU A 24 4.76 -6.78 -5.55
C LEU A 24 4.54 -5.78 -4.41
N ASN A 25 3.42 -5.05 -4.40
CA ASN A 25 3.03 -4.17 -3.29
C ASN A 25 2.85 -4.94 -1.98
N GLY A 26 2.25 -6.13 -2.02
CA GLY A 26 2.12 -7.00 -0.85
C GLY A 26 3.48 -7.43 -0.27
N ARG A 27 4.47 -7.75 -1.12
CA ARG A 27 5.85 -8.04 -0.66
C ARG A 27 6.48 -6.82 0.01
N THR A 28 6.32 -5.63 -0.57
CA THR A 28 6.87 -4.39 0.00
C THR A 28 6.19 -4.02 1.31
N ALA A 29 4.86 -4.08 1.36
CA ALA A 29 4.09 -3.89 2.57
C ALA A 29 4.56 -4.84 3.68
N ASN A 30 4.78 -6.12 3.39
CA ASN A 30 5.33 -7.06 4.38
C ASN A 30 6.70 -6.65 4.91
N LYS A 31 7.61 -6.12 4.07
CA LYS A 31 8.91 -5.60 4.53
C LYS A 31 8.74 -4.45 5.53
N ILE A 32 7.84 -3.51 5.22
CA ILE A 32 7.54 -2.37 6.10
C ILE A 32 6.91 -2.85 7.41
N ILE A 33 5.95 -3.78 7.34
CA ILE A 33 5.34 -4.42 8.53
C ILE A 33 6.42 -5.06 9.39
N HIS A 34 7.37 -5.79 8.79
CA HIS A 34 8.47 -6.40 9.53
C HIS A 34 9.36 -5.36 10.21
N ALA A 35 9.64 -4.23 9.57
CA ALA A 35 10.36 -3.12 10.20
C ALA A 35 9.59 -2.54 11.39
N LEU A 36 8.29 -2.25 11.23
CA LEU A 36 7.43 -1.71 12.29
C LEU A 36 7.26 -2.67 13.46
N ARG A 37 7.21 -3.99 13.23
CA ARG A 37 7.14 -5.01 14.28
C ARG A 37 8.41 -5.10 15.13
N ARG A 38 9.54 -4.63 14.61
CA ARG A 38 10.83 -4.59 15.35
C ARG A 38 11.01 -3.30 16.15
N ALA A 39 10.29 -2.25 15.79
CA ALA A 39 10.28 -0.99 16.53
C ALA A 39 9.28 -1.05 17.70
N LYS A 40 9.70 -0.59 18.88
CA LYS A 40 8.84 -0.50 20.06
C LYS A 40 7.75 0.55 19.83
N ALA A 41 6.55 0.31 20.37
CA ALA A 41 5.48 1.30 20.40
C ALA A 41 5.97 2.61 21.06
N VAL A 42 5.51 3.75 20.52
CA VAL A 42 5.87 5.10 20.99
C VAL A 42 4.94 5.56 22.13
N GLY A 43 3.77 4.94 22.27
CA GLY A 43 2.78 5.24 23.29
C GLY A 43 1.83 6.38 22.90
N VAL A 44 1.71 6.70 21.61
CA VAL A 44 0.89 7.84 21.14
C VAL A 44 -0.61 7.64 21.40
N TYR A 45 -1.04 6.38 21.58
CA TYR A 45 -2.42 5.99 21.92
C TYR A 45 -2.62 5.65 23.41
N GLY A 46 -1.66 6.01 24.28
CA GLY A 46 -1.72 5.69 25.71
C GLY A 46 -1.50 4.21 26.01
N ASP A 47 -2.08 3.72 27.13
CA ASP A 47 -1.91 2.35 27.62
C ASP A 47 -2.85 1.33 26.91
N ALA A 48 -2.89 1.39 25.59
CA ALA A 48 -3.67 0.46 24.76
C ALA A 48 -3.00 -0.92 24.61
N GLY A 49 -2.01 -1.25 25.45
CA GLY A 49 -1.29 -2.52 25.39
C GLY A 49 -0.43 -2.75 24.14
N HIS A 50 -0.25 -1.72 23.29
CA HIS A 50 0.56 -1.79 22.08
C HIS A 50 2.03 -2.07 22.43
N ARG A 51 2.62 -3.09 21.79
CA ARG A 51 4.02 -3.47 22.04
C ARG A 51 4.95 -2.91 20.98
N THR A 52 4.45 -2.80 19.75
CA THR A 52 5.24 -2.43 18.57
C THR A 52 4.60 -1.26 17.83
N ARG A 53 5.38 -0.57 17.00
CA ARG A 53 4.84 0.45 16.09
C ARG A 53 3.81 -0.13 15.12
N TRP A 54 3.93 -1.41 14.76
CA TRP A 54 2.92 -2.06 13.94
C TRP A 54 1.56 -2.17 14.65
N ASP A 55 1.55 -2.41 15.96
CA ASP A 55 0.30 -2.47 16.73
C ASP A 55 -0.37 -1.10 16.77
N GLU A 56 0.41 -0.02 16.97
CA GLU A 56 -0.09 1.36 16.92
C GLU A 56 -0.64 1.74 15.55
N PHE A 57 0.05 1.36 14.47
CA PHE A 57 -0.43 1.58 13.11
C PHE A 57 -1.75 0.84 12.83
N CYS A 58 -1.87 -0.41 13.30
CA CYS A 58 -3.10 -1.17 13.15
C CYS A 58 -4.26 -0.52 13.90
N HIS A 59 -4.01 -0.11 15.15
CA HIS A 59 -5.01 0.54 15.98
C HIS A 59 -5.56 1.79 15.31
N GLU A 60 -4.69 2.66 14.84
CA GLU A 60 -5.07 3.91 14.19
C GLU A 60 -6.01 3.69 12.98
N TRP A 61 -5.72 2.73 12.10
CA TRP A 61 -6.58 2.47 10.93
C TRP A 61 -7.83 1.64 11.25
N GLN A 62 -7.94 1.03 12.43
CA GLN A 62 -9.14 0.31 12.86
C GLN A 62 -10.11 1.18 13.65
N GLU A 63 -9.61 2.02 14.55
CA GLU A 63 -10.43 2.93 15.36
C GLU A 63 -10.79 4.24 14.62
N GLY A 64 -10.22 4.41 13.43
CA GLY A 64 -10.46 5.53 12.55
C GLY A 64 -9.22 6.42 12.46
N PRO A 65 -8.71 6.71 11.25
CA PRO A 65 -7.61 7.63 11.10
C PRO A 65 -8.03 9.01 11.64
N HIS A 66 -7.45 9.41 12.75
CA HIS A 66 -7.54 10.78 13.22
C HIS A 66 -6.55 11.60 12.40
N GLU A 67 -7.02 12.65 11.72
CA GLU A 67 -6.23 13.44 10.76
C GLU A 67 -4.79 13.81 11.22
N PRO A 68 -4.54 14.23 12.48
CA PRO A 68 -3.18 14.51 12.96
C PRO A 68 -2.26 13.28 12.96
N PHE A 69 -2.79 12.10 13.31
CA PHE A 69 -2.04 10.85 13.33
C PHE A 69 -1.89 10.27 11.92
N ARG A 70 -2.86 10.51 11.04
CA ARG A 70 -2.76 10.17 9.62
C ARG A 70 -1.53 10.77 8.97
N THR A 71 -1.40 12.08 9.09
CA THR A 71 -0.27 12.83 8.52
C THR A 71 1.07 12.39 9.13
N ALA A 72 1.09 12.14 10.45
CA ALA A 72 2.29 11.66 11.13
C ALA A 72 2.74 10.28 10.65
N TRP A 73 1.80 9.35 10.42
CA TRP A 73 2.12 8.04 9.87
C TRP A 73 2.59 8.09 8.42
N GLU A 74 1.98 8.95 7.60
CA GLU A 74 2.43 9.17 6.22
C GLU A 74 3.88 9.70 6.19
N HIS A 75 4.20 10.67 7.04
CA HIS A 75 5.57 11.18 7.20
C HIS A 75 6.55 10.09 7.68
N ASP A 76 6.16 9.31 8.68
CA ASP A 76 7.03 8.26 9.25
C ASP A 76 7.25 7.08 8.30
N LEU A 77 6.28 6.80 7.43
CA LEU A 77 6.39 5.75 6.41
C LEU A 77 7.06 6.23 5.13
N HIS A 78 7.08 7.55 4.87
CA HIS A 78 7.62 8.12 3.65
C HIS A 78 9.02 7.61 3.30
N PRO A 79 10.00 7.52 4.23
CA PRO A 79 11.34 7.02 3.88
C PRO A 79 11.35 5.58 3.34
N TYR A 80 10.45 4.73 3.84
CA TYR A 80 10.32 3.35 3.35
C TYR A 80 9.67 3.30 1.96
N LEU A 81 8.66 4.14 1.76
CA LEU A 81 7.92 4.25 0.51
C LEU A 81 8.79 4.87 -0.60
N GLU A 82 9.59 5.89 -0.28
CA GLU A 82 10.53 6.57 -1.17
C GLU A 82 11.72 5.68 -1.57
N SER A 83 12.36 5.01 -0.60
CA SER A 83 13.43 4.05 -0.90
C SER A 83 12.94 2.98 -1.86
N TYR A 84 11.74 2.44 -1.63
CA TYR A 84 11.19 1.45 -2.53
C TYR A 84 10.86 2.01 -3.93
N SER A 85 10.14 3.14 -4.02
CA SER A 85 9.71 3.67 -5.32
C SER A 85 10.89 4.16 -6.18
N SER A 86 11.98 4.62 -5.55
CA SER A 86 13.21 5.03 -6.23
C SER A 86 14.02 3.85 -6.78
N GLU A 87 14.09 2.73 -6.07
CA GLU A 87 14.83 1.53 -6.46
C GLU A 87 14.19 0.71 -7.59
N LEU A 88 12.91 0.94 -7.90
CA LEU A 88 12.19 0.23 -8.97
C LEU A 88 12.78 0.53 -10.34
N THR A 89 13.01 -0.54 -11.13
CA THR A 89 13.42 -0.46 -12.53
C THR A 89 12.33 0.18 -13.39
N GLY A 90 12.67 0.52 -14.64
CA GLY A 90 11.75 1.20 -15.56
C GLY A 90 10.45 0.43 -15.76
N GLU A 91 10.54 -0.88 -16.06
CA GLU A 91 9.38 -1.72 -16.36
C GLU A 91 8.49 -1.93 -15.13
N ASP A 92 9.08 -2.25 -13.97
CA ASP A 92 8.32 -2.44 -12.74
C ASP A 92 7.65 -1.15 -12.28
N GLY A 93 8.36 -0.03 -12.40
CA GLY A 93 7.81 1.29 -12.13
C GLY A 93 6.60 1.60 -13.02
N LEU A 94 6.70 1.35 -14.33
CA LEU A 94 5.61 1.58 -15.28
C LEU A 94 4.39 0.69 -14.99
N LEU A 95 4.59 -0.60 -14.74
CA LEU A 95 3.51 -1.54 -14.47
C LEU A 95 2.78 -1.23 -13.15
N LEU A 96 3.54 -0.87 -12.11
CA LEU A 96 2.96 -0.48 -10.83
C LEU A 96 2.21 0.84 -10.93
N SER A 97 2.73 1.83 -11.66
CA SER A 97 2.03 3.07 -11.92
C SER A 97 0.75 2.83 -12.71
N ALA A 98 0.79 2.04 -13.79
CA ALA A 98 -0.40 1.67 -14.57
C ALA A 98 -1.49 1.05 -13.67
N ALA A 99 -1.12 0.05 -12.86
CA ALA A 99 -2.05 -0.62 -11.97
C ALA A 99 -2.66 0.33 -10.94
N ALA A 100 -1.86 1.23 -10.34
CA ALA A 100 -2.32 2.20 -9.36
C ALA A 100 -3.24 3.26 -9.98
N MET A 101 -2.93 3.75 -11.18
CA MET A 101 -3.79 4.68 -11.92
C MET A 101 -5.19 4.09 -12.15
N TRP A 102 -5.24 2.82 -12.57
CA TRP A 102 -6.50 2.13 -12.76
C TRP A 102 -7.28 1.85 -11.47
N GLU A 103 -6.58 1.66 -10.34
CA GLU A 103 -7.21 1.39 -9.05
C GLU A 103 -7.77 2.65 -8.39
N PHE A 104 -7.09 3.79 -8.53
CA PHE A 104 -7.46 5.04 -7.85
C PHE A 104 -8.29 6.01 -8.71
N ASP A 105 -8.56 5.64 -9.97
CA ASP A 105 -9.36 6.41 -10.93
C ASP A 105 -8.96 7.90 -10.94
N GLU A 106 -7.65 8.17 -10.96
CA GLU A 106 -7.13 9.52 -11.22
C GLU A 106 -7.31 9.80 -12.71
N ALA A 107 -8.57 10.06 -13.07
CA ALA A 107 -9.14 10.51 -14.33
C ALA A 107 -8.17 10.48 -15.51
N GLN A 108 -8.03 9.34 -16.20
CA GLN A 108 -7.82 9.18 -17.66
C GLN A 108 -6.85 10.12 -18.42
N ASN A 109 -5.98 10.90 -17.76
CA ASN A 109 -5.30 12.06 -18.36
C ASN A 109 -3.80 11.89 -18.58
N HIS A 110 -3.28 10.68 -18.45
CA HIS A 110 -1.92 10.41 -18.88
C HIS A 110 -1.98 9.72 -20.24
N ALA A 111 -2.00 10.54 -21.30
CA ALA A 111 -1.86 10.10 -22.68
C ALA A 111 -0.56 9.30 -22.92
N GLU A 112 0.36 9.31 -21.96
CA GLU A 112 1.60 8.54 -21.95
C GLU A 112 1.75 7.84 -20.60
N LEU A 113 1.87 6.51 -20.62
CA LEU A 113 2.18 5.72 -19.43
C LEU A 113 3.60 6.08 -18.96
N ALA A 114 3.71 6.72 -17.79
CA ALA A 114 4.97 7.08 -17.17
C ALA A 114 5.05 6.54 -15.74
N LYS A 115 6.28 6.34 -15.25
CA LYS A 115 6.52 6.00 -13.84
C LYS A 115 6.07 7.20 -12.99
N CYS A 116 5.11 6.97 -12.11
CA CYS A 116 4.61 7.89 -11.11
C CYS A 116 4.87 7.31 -9.70
N PRO A 117 5.95 7.75 -9.03
CA PRO A 117 6.30 7.29 -7.69
C PRO A 117 5.17 7.50 -6.67
N GLU A 118 4.45 8.61 -6.74
CA GLU A 118 3.40 8.98 -5.80
C GLU A 118 2.27 7.95 -5.80
N LEU A 119 1.84 7.50 -6.99
CA LEU A 119 0.84 6.45 -7.15
C LEU A 119 1.34 5.09 -6.68
N ILE A 120 2.61 4.78 -6.89
CA ILE A 120 3.23 3.55 -6.38
C ILE A 120 3.21 3.57 -4.84
N GLN A 121 3.65 4.68 -4.23
CA GLN A 121 3.67 4.86 -2.78
C GLN A 121 2.25 4.76 -2.20
N ARG A 122 1.26 5.38 -2.85
CA ARG A 122 -0.16 5.27 -2.49
C ARG A 122 -0.66 3.83 -2.55
N SER A 123 -0.30 3.08 -3.58
CA SER A 123 -0.71 1.67 -3.73
C SER A 123 -0.08 0.76 -2.67
N ILE A 124 1.17 1.01 -2.29
CA ILE A 124 1.83 0.28 -1.19
C ILE A 124 1.21 0.64 0.15
N MET A 125 0.92 1.93 0.36
CA MET A 125 0.23 2.39 1.57
C MET A 125 -1.13 1.70 1.68
N ASP A 126 -1.94 1.70 0.62
CA ASP A 126 -3.23 0.99 0.60
C ASP A 126 -3.08 -0.51 0.90
N ALA A 127 -2.05 -1.18 0.39
CA ALA A 127 -1.74 -2.56 0.75
C ALA A 127 -1.40 -2.72 2.26
N LEU A 128 -0.67 -1.77 2.86
CA LEU A 128 -0.42 -1.74 4.30
C LEU A 128 -1.72 -1.55 5.09
N ILE A 129 -2.59 -0.63 4.65
CA ILE A 129 -3.87 -0.36 5.30
C ILE A 129 -4.75 -1.61 5.29
N LYS A 130 -4.87 -2.29 4.14
CA LYS A 130 -5.65 -3.54 4.02
C LYS A 130 -5.18 -4.60 5.03
N VAL A 131 -3.87 -4.74 5.23
CA VAL A 131 -3.32 -5.70 6.22
C VAL A 131 -3.53 -5.21 7.65
N ALA A 132 -3.42 -3.91 7.90
CA ALA A 132 -3.68 -3.31 9.20
C ALA A 132 -5.14 -3.48 9.63
N MET A 133 -6.09 -3.20 8.76
CA MET A 133 -7.53 -3.36 9.02
C MET A 133 -7.92 -4.83 9.26
N ALA A 134 -7.23 -5.79 8.64
CA ALA A 134 -7.47 -7.22 8.84
C ALA A 134 -6.81 -7.78 10.12
N ARG A 135 -6.06 -6.95 10.87
CA ARG A 135 -5.33 -7.41 12.04
C ARG A 135 -6.26 -7.68 13.21
N ASP A 136 -6.22 -8.88 13.77
CA ASP A 136 -6.87 -9.13 15.06
C ASP A 136 -6.15 -8.38 16.20
N LEU A 137 -6.83 -7.35 16.74
CA LEU A 137 -6.40 -6.55 17.89
C LEU A 137 -7.07 -6.96 19.20
N SER A 138 -7.96 -7.97 19.22
CA SER A 138 -8.66 -8.41 20.44
C SER A 138 -7.72 -8.82 21.57
N ARG A 139 -6.50 -9.26 21.22
CA ARG A 139 -5.40 -9.57 22.14
C ARG A 139 -4.92 -8.38 22.99
N PHE A 140 -5.30 -7.15 22.63
CA PHE A 140 -4.96 -5.92 23.33
C PHE A 140 -6.10 -5.40 24.21
N GLY A 141 -7.24 -6.10 24.29
CA GLY A 141 -8.40 -5.70 25.10
C GLY A 141 -9.25 -4.59 24.48
N LEU A 142 -8.93 -4.19 23.24
CA LEU A 142 -9.74 -3.29 22.43
C LEU A 142 -10.92 -4.08 21.85
N ARG A 143 -12.14 -3.62 22.11
CA ARG A 143 -13.41 -4.18 21.65
C ARG A 143 -14.28 -3.08 21.10
#